data_AF-A0A4Z0BRG5-F1
#
_entry.id   AF-A0A4Z0BRG5-F1
#
_cell.length_a   1.000
_cell.length_b   1.000
_cell.length_c   1.000
_cell.angle_alpha   90.00
_cell.angle_beta   90.00
_cell.angle_gamma   90.00
#
_symmetry.space_group_name_H-M   'P 1'
#
loop_
_entity.id
_entity.type
_entity.pdbx_description
1 polymer ?
#
loop_
_entity_poly.entity_id
_entity_poly.type
_entity_poly.pdbx_seq_one_letter_code
_entity_poly.pdbx_strand_id
1 'polypeptide(L)'
;MPGNPDTLIQYVAAGLFALALIHTFTAKQFERLSHRFPRHAGLFHLLGEVEVVFGFWAVMLVIVLALLRGGDVALDYAESRHYTEPLFVFVVMVISASRPIVHAVLETTQALARLAPLPTPLASAWLGLAAVPLFGSFITEPAAMTIAALILAPQIFRRGIPECLKYFALGVLFVNVSIGGTLTSFAAPPVLMVAAKWNWDSAFMAANFGWKSALAVLVNASLATYVLRGQLARPEAGGAAEAEVRTTMPSSVVFIHAICLVAVVLLAHHPVAFLGVFLFFLGYTQAYERHQSPLIIREALLVGFFLAGLVVLGGLQQWWLQPLVSAMAPTELFFGATALTAITDNAALTYLGSLIEGISDEAKYSLVAGAVAGGGLTVIANAPNPAGVALLKRGFADESIGAAGLAAGALLPTAVAAAALILL
;
A
#
# COMPACT_ATOMS: atom_id res chain seq x y z
N MET A 1 -7.04 -12.08 -43.76
CA MET A 1 -6.29 -13.09 -42.98
C MET A 1 -7.26 -13.64 -41.95
N PRO A 2 -7.48 -14.96 -41.87
CA PRO A 2 -8.32 -15.54 -40.82
C PRO A 2 -7.67 -15.17 -39.48
N GLY A 3 -8.41 -14.46 -38.62
CA GLY A 3 -7.89 -13.96 -37.35
C GLY A 3 -7.37 -15.12 -36.50
N ASN A 4 -6.09 -15.05 -36.10
CA ASN A 4 -5.50 -16.04 -35.22
C ASN A 4 -6.39 -16.15 -33.97
N PRO A 5 -6.84 -17.35 -33.55
CA PRO A 5 -7.65 -17.54 -32.35
C PRO A 5 -7.12 -16.80 -31.11
N ASP A 6 -5.81 -16.61 -30.99
CA ASP A 6 -5.19 -15.88 -29.89
C ASP A 6 -5.47 -14.37 -29.95
N THR A 7 -5.65 -13.81 -31.15
CA THR A 7 -5.91 -12.38 -31.36
C THR A 7 -7.28 -11.95 -30.84
N LEU A 8 -8.32 -12.79 -30.98
CA LEU A 8 -9.64 -12.49 -30.42
C LEU A 8 -9.58 -12.40 -28.88
N ILE A 9 -8.88 -13.35 -28.25
CA ILE A 9 -8.71 -13.37 -26.79
C ILE A 9 -7.95 -12.13 -26.33
N GLN A 10 -6.88 -11.76 -27.03
CA GLN A 10 -6.09 -10.56 -26.73
C GLN A 10 -6.94 -9.29 -26.73
N TYR A 11 -7.80 -9.09 -27.74
CA TYR A 11 -8.68 -7.92 -27.79
C TYR A 11 -9.79 -7.96 -26.74
N VAL A 12 -10.37 -9.13 -26.47
CA VAL A 12 -11.38 -9.30 -25.42
C VAL A 12 -10.76 -9.00 -24.05
N ALA A 13 -9.59 -9.55 -23.76
CA ALA A 13 -8.87 -9.31 -22.52
C ALA A 13 -8.46 -7.83 -22.38
N ALA A 14 -8.01 -7.18 -23.45
CA ALA A 14 -7.74 -5.75 -23.44
C ALA A 14 -9.00 -4.91 -23.21
N GLY A 15 -10.13 -5.31 -23.79
CA GLY A 15 -11.43 -4.67 -23.54
C GLY A 15 -11.88 -4.78 -22.08
N LEU A 16 -11.77 -5.97 -21.48
CA LEU A 16 -12.09 -6.19 -20.07
C LEU A 16 -11.11 -5.43 -19.14
N PHE A 17 -9.84 -5.35 -19.51
CA PHE A 17 -8.85 -4.56 -18.79
C PHE A 17 -9.18 -3.06 -18.84
N ALA A 18 -9.55 -2.52 -20.01
CA ALA A 18 -10.01 -1.14 -20.12
C ALA A 18 -11.27 -0.86 -19.29
N LEU A 19 -12.21 -1.82 -19.25
CA LEU A 19 -13.39 -1.72 -18.39
C LEU A 19 -13.02 -1.76 -16.90
N ALA A 20 -12.00 -2.53 -16.51
CA ALA A 20 -11.49 -2.52 -15.14
C ALA A 20 -10.93 -1.14 -14.77
N LEU A 21 -10.13 -0.52 -15.65
CA LEU A 21 -9.63 0.84 -15.42
C LEU A 21 -10.76 1.86 -15.29
N ILE A 22 -11.75 1.82 -16.19
CA ILE A 22 -12.94 2.69 -16.11
C ILE A 22 -13.71 2.44 -14.81
N HIS A 23 -13.84 1.19 -14.38
CA HIS A 23 -14.51 0.82 -13.14
C HIS A 23 -13.78 1.43 -11.92
N THR A 24 -12.45 1.38 -11.85
CA THR A 24 -11.68 2.03 -10.79
C THR A 24 -12.00 3.53 -10.67
N PHE A 25 -12.07 4.25 -11.79
CA PHE A 25 -12.43 5.68 -11.79
C PHE A 25 -13.91 5.97 -11.49
N THR A 26 -14.78 4.97 -11.64
CA THR A 26 -16.23 5.10 -11.42
C THR A 26 -16.72 4.43 -10.13
N ALA A 27 -15.84 3.83 -9.33
CA ALA A 27 -16.15 3.15 -8.07
C ALA A 27 -17.02 3.99 -7.12
N LYS A 28 -16.70 5.29 -6.97
CA LYS A 28 -17.50 6.25 -6.18
C LYS A 28 -18.95 6.41 -6.67
N GLN A 29 -19.20 6.17 -7.95
CA GLN A 29 -20.56 6.19 -8.50
C GLN A 29 -21.36 4.95 -8.06
N PHE A 30 -20.71 3.79 -7.96
CA PHE A 30 -21.30 2.57 -7.39
C PHE A 30 -21.62 2.76 -5.91
N GLU A 31 -20.74 3.40 -5.13
CA GLU A 31 -21.03 3.77 -3.74
C GLU A 31 -22.30 4.64 -3.65
N ARG A 32 -22.46 5.65 -4.52
CA ARG A 32 -23.69 6.46 -4.58
C ARG A 32 -24.92 5.65 -4.99
N LEU A 33 -24.77 4.69 -5.90
CA LEU A 33 -25.85 3.79 -6.30
C LEU A 33 -26.30 2.89 -5.14
N SER A 34 -25.39 2.51 -4.24
CA SER A 34 -25.72 1.73 -3.05
C SER A 34 -26.74 2.44 -2.15
N HIS A 35 -26.60 3.75 -1.98
CA HIS A 35 -27.54 4.59 -1.23
C HIS A 35 -28.86 4.79 -1.98
N ARG A 36 -28.83 4.85 -3.32
CA ARG A 36 -30.02 5.08 -4.16
C ARG A 36 -30.87 3.81 -4.33
N PHE A 37 -30.27 2.63 -4.32
CA PHE A 37 -30.95 1.35 -4.55
C PHE A 37 -30.73 0.37 -3.39
N PRO A 38 -31.44 0.56 -2.25
CA PRO A 38 -31.20 -0.19 -1.01
C PRO A 38 -31.29 -1.71 -1.16
N ARG A 39 -32.15 -2.20 -2.06
CA ARG A 39 -32.32 -3.65 -2.33
C ARG A 39 -31.06 -4.32 -2.88
N HIS A 40 -30.17 -3.57 -3.54
CA HIS A 40 -28.91 -4.05 -4.10
C HIS A 40 -27.71 -3.33 -3.48
N ALA A 41 -27.89 -2.68 -2.33
CA ALA A 41 -26.85 -1.87 -1.70
C ALA A 41 -25.56 -2.67 -1.45
N GLY A 42 -25.67 -3.93 -1.02
CA GLY A 42 -24.50 -4.79 -0.80
C GLY A 42 -23.67 -5.02 -2.07
N LEU A 43 -24.31 -5.26 -3.21
CA LEU A 43 -23.62 -5.43 -4.49
C LEU A 43 -22.95 -4.13 -4.93
N PHE A 44 -23.67 -3.02 -4.85
CA PHE A 44 -23.12 -1.71 -5.23
C PHE A 44 -22.02 -1.23 -4.30
N HIS A 45 -22.09 -1.58 -3.01
CA HIS A 45 -21.02 -1.31 -2.07
C HIS A 45 -19.78 -2.14 -2.42
N LEU A 46 -19.95 -3.44 -2.69
CA LEU A 46 -18.85 -4.31 -3.10
C LEU A 46 -18.18 -3.83 -4.40
N LEU A 47 -18.97 -3.44 -5.41
CA LEU A 47 -18.45 -2.86 -6.65
C LEU A 47 -17.90 -1.43 -6.46
N GLY A 48 -18.22 -0.76 -5.35
CA GLY A 48 -17.67 0.54 -4.99
C GLY A 48 -16.29 0.47 -4.35
N GLU A 49 -15.84 -0.70 -3.90
CA GLU A 49 -14.50 -0.91 -3.35
C GLU A 49 -13.48 -1.04 -4.48
N VAL A 50 -12.42 -0.23 -4.44
CA VAL A 50 -11.40 -0.20 -5.50
C VAL A 50 -10.59 -1.49 -5.56
N GLU A 51 -10.44 -2.17 -4.43
CA GLU A 51 -9.76 -3.46 -4.27
C GLU A 51 -10.54 -4.60 -4.94
N VAL A 52 -11.87 -4.47 -5.13
CA VAL A 52 -12.68 -5.51 -5.78
C VAL A 52 -12.53 -5.47 -7.30
N VAL A 53 -12.22 -4.31 -7.87
CA VAL A 53 -12.35 -4.03 -9.31
C VAL A 53 -11.61 -5.06 -10.17
N PHE A 54 -10.31 -5.23 -9.97
CA PHE A 54 -9.50 -6.15 -10.80
C PHE A 54 -9.87 -7.61 -10.56
N GLY A 55 -10.13 -8.01 -9.31
CA GLY A 55 -10.57 -9.38 -9.03
C GLY A 55 -11.91 -9.70 -9.70
N PHE A 56 -12.87 -8.78 -9.67
CA PHE A 56 -14.16 -8.95 -10.35
C PHE A 56 -13.99 -9.14 -11.86
N TRP A 57 -13.22 -8.26 -12.51
CA TRP A 57 -13.00 -8.35 -13.96
C TRP A 57 -12.14 -9.56 -14.36
N ALA A 58 -11.29 -10.07 -13.48
CA ALA A 58 -10.57 -11.32 -13.68
C ALA A 58 -11.50 -12.52 -13.70
N VAL A 59 -12.48 -12.58 -12.80
CA VAL A 59 -13.54 -13.60 -12.84
C VAL A 59 -14.32 -13.49 -14.16
N MET A 60 -14.64 -12.28 -14.61
CA MET A 60 -15.31 -12.09 -15.91
C MET A 60 -14.45 -12.59 -17.08
N LEU A 61 -13.14 -12.34 -17.06
CA LEU A 61 -12.22 -12.86 -18.07
C LEU A 61 -12.21 -14.39 -18.10
N VAL A 62 -12.12 -15.05 -16.94
CA VAL A 62 -12.14 -16.52 -16.85
C VAL A 62 -13.47 -17.08 -17.37
N ILE A 63 -14.61 -16.47 -17.04
CA ILE A 63 -15.92 -16.86 -17.56
C ILE A 63 -15.96 -16.70 -19.09
N VAL A 64 -15.47 -15.59 -19.63
CA VAL A 64 -15.46 -15.35 -21.09
C VAL A 64 -14.54 -16.33 -21.80
N LEU A 65 -13.36 -16.65 -21.23
CA LEU A 65 -12.48 -17.70 -21.76
C LEU A 65 -13.19 -19.05 -21.77
N ALA A 66 -13.90 -19.40 -20.71
CA ALA A 66 -14.63 -20.67 -20.62
C ALA A 66 -15.74 -20.75 -21.69
N LEU A 67 -16.44 -19.64 -21.95
CA LEU A 67 -17.48 -19.56 -22.97
C LEU A 67 -16.93 -19.60 -24.41
N LEU A 68 -15.76 -19.01 -24.66
CA LEU A 68 -15.16 -18.93 -26.00
C LEU A 68 -14.28 -20.12 -26.38
N ARG A 69 -13.62 -20.75 -25.39
CA ARG A 69 -12.59 -21.78 -25.59
C ARG A 69 -12.81 -23.07 -24.80
N GLY A 70 -13.80 -23.12 -23.92
CA GLY A 70 -14.07 -24.26 -23.05
C GLY A 70 -13.47 -24.09 -21.65
N GLY A 71 -14.04 -24.82 -20.68
CA GLY A 71 -13.68 -24.72 -19.27
C GLY A 71 -12.22 -25.08 -18.98
N ASP A 72 -11.70 -26.12 -19.63
CA ASP A 72 -10.33 -26.60 -19.41
C ASP A 72 -9.30 -25.51 -19.77
N VAL A 73 -9.45 -24.84 -20.92
CA VAL A 73 -8.57 -23.75 -21.34
C VAL A 73 -8.62 -22.56 -20.38
N ALA A 74 -9.79 -22.27 -19.83
CA ALA A 74 -9.95 -21.19 -18.86
C ALA A 74 -9.27 -21.53 -17.52
N LEU A 75 -9.38 -22.78 -17.07
CA LEU A 75 -8.70 -23.29 -15.88
C LEU A 75 -7.19 -23.34 -16.10
N ASP A 76 -6.71 -23.88 -17.21
CA ASP A 76 -5.28 -23.92 -17.56
C ASP A 76 -4.68 -22.50 -17.57
N TYR A 77 -5.41 -21.52 -18.12
CA TYR A 77 -4.99 -20.13 -18.06
C TYR A 77 -4.90 -19.63 -16.62
N ALA A 78 -5.94 -19.83 -15.81
CA ALA A 78 -5.97 -19.38 -14.42
C ALA A 78 -4.88 -20.06 -13.58
N GLU A 79 -4.65 -21.36 -13.74
CA GLU A 79 -3.66 -22.15 -12.99
C GLU A 79 -2.22 -21.84 -13.40
N SER A 80 -2.00 -21.43 -14.65
CA SER A 80 -0.66 -21.02 -15.12
C SER A 80 -0.17 -19.69 -14.52
N ARG A 81 -1.02 -18.97 -13.78
CA ARG A 81 -0.66 -17.69 -13.15
C ARG A 81 0.03 -17.90 -11.80
N HIS A 82 0.84 -16.93 -11.39
CA HIS A 82 1.54 -16.95 -10.10
C HIS A 82 0.75 -16.19 -9.03
N TYR A 83 0.26 -16.90 -8.01
CA TYR A 83 -0.53 -16.32 -6.90
C TYR A 83 0.24 -16.19 -5.59
N THR A 84 1.55 -16.49 -5.60
CA THR A 84 2.40 -16.44 -4.41
C THR A 84 2.37 -15.05 -3.77
N GLU A 85 2.54 -14.00 -4.58
CA GLU A 85 2.59 -12.61 -4.12
C GLU A 85 1.24 -12.13 -3.57
N PRO A 86 0.09 -12.29 -4.26
CA PRO A 86 -1.23 -11.99 -3.68
C PRO A 86 -1.51 -12.68 -2.35
N LEU A 87 -1.20 -13.98 -2.25
CA LEU A 87 -1.41 -14.76 -1.02
C LEU A 87 -0.49 -14.31 0.10
N PHE A 88 0.76 -14.00 -0.22
CA PHE A 88 1.73 -13.50 0.73
C PHE A 88 1.31 -12.14 1.30
N VAL A 89 0.89 -11.19 0.45
CA VAL A 89 0.37 -9.88 0.90
C VAL A 89 -0.81 -10.05 1.86
N PHE A 90 -1.77 -10.89 1.48
CA PHE A 90 -2.92 -11.19 2.34
C PHE A 90 -2.49 -11.64 3.74
N VAL A 91 -1.60 -12.65 3.82
CA VAL A 91 -1.14 -13.20 5.10
C VAL A 91 -0.35 -12.18 5.91
N VAL A 92 0.63 -11.53 5.30
CA VAL A 92 1.51 -10.57 5.99
C VAL A 92 0.73 -9.37 6.48
N MET A 93 -0.25 -8.85 5.72
CA MET A 93 -1.13 -7.78 6.18
C MET A 93 -1.90 -8.17 7.44
N VAL A 94 -2.48 -9.37 7.48
CA VAL A 94 -3.25 -9.84 8.66
C VAL A 94 -2.35 -9.96 9.90
N ILE A 95 -1.17 -10.57 9.77
CA ILE A 95 -0.27 -10.78 10.92
C ILE A 95 0.32 -9.43 11.38
N SER A 96 0.80 -8.60 10.44
CA SER A 96 1.46 -7.33 10.75
C SER A 96 0.52 -6.29 11.38
N ALA A 97 -0.76 -6.29 10.99
CA ALA A 97 -1.77 -5.41 11.58
C ALA A 97 -2.36 -5.94 12.90
N SER A 98 -1.88 -7.08 13.40
CA SER A 98 -2.36 -7.63 14.67
C SER A 98 -2.04 -6.72 15.86
N ARG A 99 -2.97 -6.67 16.83
CA ARG A 99 -2.87 -5.82 18.02
C ARG A 99 -1.52 -5.96 18.75
N PRO A 100 -0.95 -7.16 18.97
CA PRO A 100 0.35 -7.29 19.64
C PRO A 100 1.51 -6.63 18.88
N ILE A 101 1.54 -6.71 17.55
CA ILE A 101 2.58 -6.07 16.72
C ILE A 101 2.42 -4.55 16.75
N VAL A 102 1.20 -4.06 16.50
CA VAL A 102 0.89 -2.62 16.54
C VAL A 102 1.23 -2.02 17.91
N HIS A 103 0.88 -2.71 19.00
CA HIS A 103 1.21 -2.30 20.36
C HIS A 103 2.72 -2.20 20.59
N ALA A 104 3.49 -3.21 20.16
CA ALA A 104 4.94 -3.21 20.30
C ALA A 104 5.59 -2.01 19.59
N VAL A 105 5.19 -1.74 18.34
CA VAL A 105 5.72 -0.59 17.58
C VAL A 105 5.34 0.74 18.23
N LEU A 106 4.10 0.89 18.71
CA LEU A 106 3.65 2.08 19.42
C LEU A 106 4.45 2.31 20.70
N GLU A 107 4.65 1.28 21.53
CA GLU A 107 5.41 1.39 22.78
C GLU A 107 6.88 1.73 22.52
N THR A 108 7.52 1.05 21.56
CA THR A 108 8.90 1.36 21.16
C THR A 108 9.02 2.80 20.67
N THR A 109 8.08 3.26 19.83
CA THR A 109 8.09 4.63 19.31
C THR A 109 7.93 5.66 20.42
N GLN A 110 6.99 5.43 21.35
CA GLN A 110 6.79 6.32 22.50
C GLN A 110 7.99 6.30 23.46
N ALA A 111 8.64 5.15 23.65
CA ALA A 111 9.85 5.05 24.47
C ALA A 111 11.00 5.86 23.86
N LEU A 112 11.23 5.72 22.55
CA LEU A 112 12.22 6.51 21.82
C LEU A 112 11.92 8.01 21.89
N ALA A 113 10.65 8.41 21.76
CA ALA A 113 10.24 9.81 21.88
C ALA A 113 10.57 10.43 23.25
N ARG A 114 10.45 9.65 24.34
CA ARG A 114 10.77 10.10 25.70
C ARG A 114 12.28 10.14 25.98
N LEU A 115 13.07 9.35 25.27
CA LEU A 115 14.53 9.32 25.40
C LEU A 115 15.22 10.40 24.54
N ALA A 116 14.53 10.93 23.53
CA ALA A 116 15.07 11.96 22.65
C ALA A 116 15.33 13.26 23.43
N PRO A 117 16.44 13.98 23.16
CA PRO A 117 16.76 15.27 23.78
C PRO A 117 15.94 16.44 23.18
N LEU A 118 14.64 16.21 22.92
CA LEU A 118 13.71 17.16 22.31
C LEU A 118 12.37 17.09 23.05
N PRO A 119 11.50 18.13 22.94
CA PRO A 119 10.15 18.04 23.51
C PRO A 119 9.40 16.84 22.94
N THR A 120 8.80 16.03 23.83
CA THR A 120 8.13 14.78 23.48
C THR A 120 7.14 14.89 22.30
N PRO A 121 6.32 15.96 22.16
CA PRO A 121 5.44 16.12 21.01
C PRO A 121 6.20 16.27 19.68
N LEU A 122 7.32 16.99 19.66
CA LEU A 122 8.14 17.12 18.46
C LEU A 122 8.80 15.79 18.11
N ALA A 123 9.37 15.09 19.10
CA ALA A 123 9.98 13.79 18.89
C ALA A 123 8.95 12.76 18.40
N SER A 124 7.74 12.75 18.98
CA SER A 124 6.67 11.83 18.59
C SER A 124 6.15 12.13 17.17
N ALA A 125 5.99 13.40 16.81
CA ALA A 125 5.62 13.80 15.45
C ALA A 125 6.68 13.37 14.43
N TRP A 126 7.97 13.61 14.73
CA TRP A 126 9.06 13.22 13.85
C TRP A 126 9.15 11.70 13.70
N LEU A 127 9.06 10.94 14.78
CA LEU A 127 9.07 9.48 14.72
C LEU A 127 7.87 8.92 13.96
N GLY A 128 6.68 9.51 14.11
CA GLY A 128 5.50 9.13 13.34
C GLY A 128 5.62 9.43 11.84
N LEU A 129 6.37 10.48 11.45
CA LEU A 129 6.59 10.85 10.06
C LEU A 129 7.86 10.23 9.43
N ALA A 130 8.80 9.74 10.23
CA ALA A 130 10.07 9.17 9.77
C ALA A 130 10.21 7.68 10.12
N ALA A 131 10.36 7.39 11.41
CA ALA A 131 10.70 6.06 11.89
C ALA A 131 9.61 5.04 11.57
N VAL A 132 8.34 5.38 11.80
CA VAL A 132 7.21 4.48 11.53
C VAL A 132 7.09 4.16 10.03
N PRO A 133 7.13 5.13 9.10
CA PRO A 133 7.20 4.83 7.67
C PRO A 133 8.36 3.91 7.26
N LEU A 134 9.56 4.09 7.81
CA LEU A 134 10.70 3.20 7.54
C LEU A 134 10.50 1.81 8.15
N PHE A 135 9.92 1.73 9.36
CA PHE A 135 9.51 0.46 9.94
C PHE A 135 8.46 -0.26 9.11
N GLY A 136 7.69 0.47 8.28
CA GLY A 136 6.82 -0.10 7.25
C GLY A 136 7.49 -1.17 6.40
N SER A 137 8.81 -1.06 6.15
CA SER A 137 9.56 -2.07 5.42
C SER A 137 9.75 -3.41 6.16
N PHE A 138 9.51 -3.46 7.46
CA PHE A 138 9.63 -4.68 8.28
C PHE A 138 8.26 -5.23 8.71
N ILE A 139 7.21 -4.41 8.63
CA ILE A 139 5.84 -4.82 8.84
C ILE A 139 5.11 -4.82 7.49
N THR A 140 4.35 -3.77 7.18
CA THR A 140 3.79 -3.46 5.87
C THR A 140 3.44 -1.97 5.81
N GLU A 141 3.23 -1.42 4.62
CA GLU A 141 2.78 -0.04 4.47
C GLU A 141 1.40 0.24 5.14
N PRO A 142 0.37 -0.61 5.02
CA PRO A 142 -0.92 -0.38 5.70
C PRO A 142 -0.81 -0.35 7.22
N ALA A 143 0.01 -1.23 7.80
CA ALA A 143 0.24 -1.25 9.24
C ALA A 143 1.00 0.00 9.70
N ALA A 144 2.04 0.41 8.96
CA ALA A 144 2.78 1.64 9.24
C ALA A 144 1.89 2.90 9.14
N MET A 145 1.03 2.98 8.12
CA MET A 145 0.07 4.07 7.97
C MET A 145 -0.85 4.18 9.17
N THR A 146 -1.40 3.05 9.63
CA THR A 146 -2.31 3.02 10.79
C THR A 146 -1.60 3.51 12.05
N ILE A 147 -0.41 3.00 12.34
CA ILE A 147 0.39 3.38 13.51
C ILE A 147 0.74 4.87 13.47
N ALA A 148 1.24 5.34 12.32
CA ALA A 148 1.61 6.74 12.14
C ALA A 148 0.38 7.65 12.29
N ALA A 149 -0.75 7.29 11.69
CA ALA A 149 -1.99 8.05 11.83
C ALA A 149 -2.45 8.14 13.29
N LEU A 150 -2.39 7.05 14.07
CA LEU A 150 -2.74 7.04 15.49
C LEU A 150 -1.80 7.93 16.34
N ILE A 151 -0.51 7.94 16.02
CA ILE A 151 0.47 8.82 16.70
C ILE A 151 0.22 10.29 16.35
N LEU A 152 -0.02 10.59 15.07
CA LEU A 152 -0.06 11.96 14.55
C LEU A 152 -1.43 12.63 14.71
N ALA A 153 -2.52 11.85 14.74
CA ALA A 153 -3.90 12.35 14.87
C ALA A 153 -4.08 13.35 16.02
N PRO A 154 -3.76 13.01 17.29
CA PRO A 154 -3.97 13.93 18.41
C PRO A 154 -3.04 15.15 18.40
N GLN A 155 -1.96 15.12 17.61
CA GLN A 155 -0.92 16.16 17.62
C GLN A 155 -1.08 17.17 16.47
N ILE A 156 -1.27 16.66 15.25
CA ILE A 156 -1.26 17.44 13.99
C ILE A 156 -2.66 17.55 13.40
N PHE A 157 -3.44 16.46 13.39
CA PHE A 157 -4.73 16.42 12.71
C PHE A 157 -5.86 16.76 13.67
N ARG A 158 -5.86 18.02 14.11
CA ARG A 158 -6.87 18.60 15.02
C ARG A 158 -7.29 20.00 14.58
N ARG A 159 -8.44 20.47 15.09
CA ARG A 159 -9.06 21.75 14.69
C ARG A 159 -8.15 22.99 14.91
N GLY A 160 -7.23 22.94 15.87
CA GLY A 160 -6.32 24.07 16.18
C GLY A 160 -5.15 24.27 15.21
N ILE A 161 -4.92 23.35 14.27
CA ILE A 161 -3.83 23.44 13.31
C ILE A 161 -4.34 24.04 11.98
N PRO A 162 -3.62 24.98 11.34
CA PRO A 162 -3.98 25.47 10.02
C PRO A 162 -4.09 24.34 8.98
N GLU A 163 -5.13 24.38 8.14
CA GLU A 163 -5.40 23.38 7.09
C GLU A 163 -4.20 23.14 6.16
N CYS A 164 -3.52 24.19 5.72
CA CYS A 164 -2.33 24.08 4.86
C CYS A 164 -1.23 23.20 5.50
N LEU A 165 -1.02 23.34 6.82
CA LEU A 165 -0.04 22.53 7.54
C LEU A 165 -0.50 21.07 7.72
N LYS A 166 -1.81 20.84 7.88
CA LYS A 166 -2.37 19.48 7.90
C LYS A 166 -2.20 18.79 6.55
N TYR A 167 -2.51 19.46 5.44
CA TYR A 167 -2.30 18.92 4.11
C TYR A 167 -0.82 18.64 3.81
N PHE A 168 0.08 19.52 4.22
CA PHE A 168 1.52 19.27 4.07
C PHE A 168 1.97 18.05 4.89
N ALA A 169 1.57 17.95 6.15
CA ALA A 169 1.89 16.80 7.00
C ALA A 169 1.29 15.48 6.47
N LEU A 170 0.07 15.53 5.94
CA LEU A 170 -0.59 14.40 5.31
C LEU A 170 0.17 13.94 4.05
N GLY A 171 0.57 14.88 3.19
CA GLY A 171 1.38 14.60 2.01
C GLY A 171 2.71 13.96 2.39
N VAL A 172 3.40 14.49 3.41
CA VAL A 172 4.63 13.90 3.95
C VAL A 172 4.39 12.49 4.46
N LEU A 173 3.33 12.26 5.23
CA LEU A 173 3.00 10.94 5.74
C LEU A 173 2.78 9.94 4.59
N PHE A 174 1.97 10.30 3.59
CA PHE A 174 1.61 9.40 2.50
C PHE A 174 2.83 9.08 1.63
N VAL A 175 3.61 10.09 1.25
CA VAL A 175 4.85 9.89 0.48
C VAL A 175 5.84 9.05 1.28
N ASN A 176 6.05 9.37 2.56
CA ASN A 176 7.03 8.65 3.37
C ASN A 176 6.63 7.20 3.62
N VAL A 177 5.33 6.90 3.80
CA VAL A 177 4.86 5.50 3.88
C VAL A 177 5.12 4.76 2.57
N SER A 178 4.84 5.40 1.44
CA SER A 178 5.02 4.78 0.11
C SER A 178 6.48 4.48 -0.23
N ILE A 179 7.42 5.38 0.08
CA ILE A 179 8.85 5.12 -0.19
C ILE A 179 9.53 4.39 0.97
N GLY A 180 9.00 4.49 2.19
CA GLY A 180 9.56 3.86 3.38
C GLY A 180 9.53 2.33 3.33
N GLY A 181 8.60 1.75 2.56
CA GLY A 181 8.49 0.32 2.32
C GLY A 181 9.58 -0.28 1.40
N THR A 182 10.49 0.51 0.84
CA THR A 182 11.49 0.05 -0.15
C THR A 182 12.85 -0.34 0.46
N LEU A 183 12.96 -0.49 1.79
CA LEU A 183 14.20 -1.00 2.41
C LEU A 183 14.34 -2.52 2.25
N THR A 184 13.24 -3.23 2.03
CA THR A 184 13.16 -4.68 1.87
C THR A 184 12.34 -5.03 0.63
N SER A 185 12.40 -6.29 0.19
CA SER A 185 11.73 -6.76 -1.04
C SER A 185 10.26 -7.18 -0.85
N PHE A 186 9.74 -7.18 0.37
CA PHE A 186 8.47 -7.83 0.69
C PHE A 186 7.39 -6.91 1.28
N ALA A 187 7.75 -5.68 1.65
CA ALA A 187 6.85 -4.81 2.39
C ALA A 187 5.97 -3.90 1.52
N ALA A 188 6.56 -3.35 0.45
CA ALA A 188 5.85 -2.51 -0.50
C ALA A 188 5.25 -3.38 -1.61
N PRO A 189 3.91 -3.37 -1.81
CA PRO A 189 3.27 -4.04 -2.93
C PRO A 189 3.94 -3.78 -4.31
N PRO A 190 4.31 -2.54 -4.69
CA PRO A 190 4.96 -2.31 -5.98
C PRO A 190 6.31 -3.03 -6.15
N VAL A 191 7.06 -3.21 -5.06
CA VAL A 191 8.33 -3.96 -5.06
C VAL A 191 8.06 -5.45 -5.11
N LEU A 192 7.10 -5.94 -4.32
CA LEU A 192 6.74 -7.35 -4.26
C LEU A 192 6.31 -7.88 -5.63
N MET A 193 5.54 -7.09 -6.39
CA MET A 193 5.06 -7.47 -7.73
C MET A 193 6.19 -7.74 -8.74
N VAL A 194 7.41 -7.26 -8.49
CA VAL A 194 8.55 -7.38 -9.41
C VAL A 194 9.72 -8.15 -8.81
N ALA A 195 9.78 -8.31 -7.49
CA ALA A 195 10.91 -8.85 -6.76
C ALA A 195 11.31 -10.25 -7.25
N ALA A 196 10.35 -11.18 -7.32
CA ALA A 196 10.62 -12.53 -7.81
C ALA A 196 10.97 -12.55 -9.31
N LYS A 197 10.29 -11.73 -10.12
CA LYS A 197 10.51 -11.64 -11.58
C LYS A 197 11.91 -11.16 -11.92
N TRP A 198 12.43 -10.18 -11.19
CA TRP A 198 13.73 -9.55 -11.44
C TRP A 198 14.82 -9.97 -10.46
N ASN A 199 14.52 -10.95 -9.59
CA ASN A 199 15.42 -11.49 -8.58
C ASN A 199 15.99 -10.39 -7.64
N TRP A 200 15.13 -9.46 -7.23
CA TRP A 200 15.47 -8.42 -6.26
C TRP A 200 15.20 -8.91 -4.85
N ASP A 201 16.27 -9.22 -4.13
CA ASP A 201 16.20 -9.53 -2.72
C ASP A 201 16.23 -8.26 -1.84
N SER A 202 16.12 -8.45 -0.53
CA SER A 202 16.17 -7.31 0.40
C SER A 202 17.53 -6.61 0.41
N ALA A 203 18.62 -7.30 0.06
CA ALA A 203 19.94 -6.68 -0.05
C ALA A 203 20.01 -5.74 -1.26
N PHE A 204 19.48 -6.16 -2.42
CA PHE A 204 19.33 -5.32 -3.59
C PHE A 204 18.48 -4.10 -3.30
N MET A 205 17.33 -4.28 -2.64
CA MET A 205 16.45 -3.17 -2.28
C MET A 205 17.16 -2.17 -1.35
N ALA A 206 17.80 -2.64 -0.29
CA ALA A 206 18.55 -1.78 0.62
C ALA A 206 19.67 -1.00 -0.08
N ALA A 207 20.39 -1.64 -1.01
CA ALA A 207 21.53 -1.04 -1.71
C ALA A 207 21.13 -0.03 -2.80
N ASN A 208 19.99 -0.23 -3.48
CA ASN A 208 19.59 0.58 -4.65
C ASN A 208 18.46 1.58 -4.36
N PHE A 209 17.55 1.25 -3.45
CA PHE A 209 16.38 2.08 -3.12
C PHE A 209 16.39 2.52 -1.66
N GLY A 210 16.61 1.59 -0.74
CA GLY A 210 16.35 1.76 0.69
C GLY A 210 17.03 2.96 1.32
N TRP A 211 18.33 3.14 1.09
CA TRP A 211 19.05 4.28 1.68
C TRP A 211 18.65 5.63 1.06
N LYS A 212 18.31 5.66 -0.23
CA LYS A 212 17.83 6.87 -0.93
C LYS A 212 16.44 7.27 -0.40
N SER A 213 15.53 6.30 -0.30
CA SER A 213 14.22 6.47 0.32
C SER A 213 14.33 6.89 1.79
N ALA A 214 15.23 6.27 2.55
CA ALA A 214 15.47 6.64 3.95
C ALA A 214 15.90 8.10 4.07
N LEU A 215 16.83 8.56 3.23
CA LEU A 215 17.24 9.97 3.22
C LEU A 215 16.05 10.89 2.89
N ALA A 216 15.26 10.58 1.87
CA ALA A 216 14.08 11.36 1.52
C ALA A 216 13.05 11.42 2.65
N VAL A 217 12.78 10.28 3.31
CA VAL A 217 11.89 10.20 4.48
C VAL A 217 12.38 11.09 5.61
N LEU A 218 13.68 11.03 5.93
CA LEU A 218 14.29 11.83 6.99
C LEU A 218 14.21 13.34 6.67
N VAL A 219 14.47 13.73 5.42
CA VAL A 219 14.36 15.13 4.98
C VAL A 219 12.92 15.62 5.07
N ASN A 220 11.97 14.87 4.51
CA ASN A 220 10.54 15.21 4.52
C ASN A 220 9.99 15.34 5.95
N ALA A 221 10.29 14.37 6.81
CA ALA A 221 9.83 14.37 8.20
C ALA A 221 10.45 15.50 9.02
N SER A 222 11.73 15.81 8.79
CA SER A 222 12.42 16.91 9.45
C SER A 222 11.86 18.25 9.01
N LEU A 223 11.56 18.43 7.73
CA LEU A 223 10.92 19.64 7.20
C LEU A 223 9.51 19.81 7.78
N ALA A 224 8.68 18.78 7.77
CA ALA A 224 7.35 18.80 8.38
C ALA A 224 7.39 19.15 9.87
N THR A 225 8.25 18.47 10.62
CA THR A 225 8.39 18.71 12.07
C THR A 225 8.89 20.12 12.34
N TYR A 226 9.85 20.62 11.54
CA TYR A 226 10.33 21.98 11.66
C TYR A 226 9.22 23.00 11.40
N VAL A 227 8.45 22.88 10.32
CA VAL A 227 7.34 23.80 10.00
C VAL A 227 6.25 23.77 11.09
N LEU A 228 5.95 22.58 11.64
CA LEU A 228 4.93 22.39 12.68
C LEU A 228 5.41 22.71 14.11
N ARG A 229 6.71 22.96 14.32
CA ARG A 229 7.31 23.08 15.67
C ARG A 229 6.60 24.05 16.60
N GLY A 230 6.16 25.20 16.07
CA GLY A 230 5.49 26.25 16.86
C GLY A 230 4.09 25.86 17.31
N GLN A 231 3.45 24.93 16.60
CA GLN A 231 2.11 24.41 16.93
C GLN A 231 2.19 23.14 17.79
N LEU A 232 3.23 22.32 17.59
CA LEU A 232 3.48 21.10 18.38
C LEU A 232 4.00 21.40 19.79
N ALA A 233 4.74 22.50 19.96
CA ALA A 233 5.27 22.91 21.26
C ALA A 233 4.22 23.53 22.19
N ARG A 234 3.00 23.81 21.71
CA ARG A 234 1.91 24.37 22.51
C ARG A 234 1.17 23.22 23.21
N PRO A 235 1.27 23.10 24.55
CA PRO A 235 0.43 22.15 25.28
C PRO A 235 -1.02 22.59 25.10
N GLU A 236 -1.92 21.68 24.72
CA GLU A 236 -3.32 21.93 24.99
C GLU A 236 -3.55 21.74 26.49
N ALA A 237 -4.07 22.80 27.13
CA ALA A 237 -4.71 22.69 28.43
C ALA A 237 -6.03 21.91 28.24
N GLY A 238 -6.00 20.59 28.37
CA GLY A 238 -7.23 19.77 28.37
C GLY A 238 -7.13 18.38 27.76
N GLY A 239 -6.00 18.00 27.14
CA GLY A 239 -5.83 16.67 26.55
C GLY A 239 -5.47 15.60 27.56
N ALA A 240 -6.28 15.39 28.60
CA ALA A 240 -6.33 14.09 29.25
C ALA A 240 -6.95 13.11 28.24
N ALA A 241 -6.12 12.63 27.29
CA ALA A 241 -6.43 11.37 26.66
C ALA A 241 -6.44 10.35 27.80
N GLU A 242 -7.66 10.02 28.19
CA GLU A 242 -8.00 9.09 29.24
C GLU A 242 -7.02 7.92 29.20
N ALA A 243 -6.55 7.55 30.39
CA ALA A 243 -5.93 6.27 30.63
C ALA A 243 -6.96 5.18 30.29
N GLU A 244 -7.15 4.92 29.00
CA GLU A 244 -7.66 3.64 28.53
C GLU A 244 -6.71 2.64 29.16
N VAL A 245 -7.26 1.80 30.04
CA VAL A 245 -6.53 0.79 30.80
C VAL A 245 -5.50 0.17 29.86
N ARG A 246 -4.23 0.53 30.03
CA ARG A 246 -3.12 -0.07 29.28
C ARG A 246 -3.09 -1.52 29.73
N THR A 247 -3.91 -2.35 29.10
CA THR A 247 -3.82 -3.79 29.24
C THR A 247 -2.45 -4.12 28.69
N THR A 248 -1.50 -4.35 29.58
CA THR A 248 -0.13 -4.65 29.24
C THR A 248 -0.14 -5.86 28.33
N MET A 249 0.37 -5.70 27.11
CA MET A 249 0.49 -6.83 26.19
C MET A 249 1.57 -7.76 26.71
N PRO A 250 1.29 -9.04 27.00
CA PRO A 250 2.34 -9.97 27.44
C PRO A 250 3.41 -10.10 26.36
N SER A 251 4.68 -10.00 26.75
CA SER A 251 5.82 -10.07 25.82
C SER A 251 5.87 -11.40 25.05
N SER A 252 5.37 -12.49 25.64
CA SER A 252 5.24 -13.79 24.99
C SER A 252 4.26 -13.77 23.80
N VAL A 253 3.15 -13.05 23.92
CA VAL A 253 2.16 -12.90 22.83
C VAL A 253 2.77 -12.09 21.69
N VAL A 254 3.45 -10.98 22.01
CA VAL A 254 4.19 -10.18 21.01
C VAL A 254 5.24 -11.03 20.30
N PHE A 255 6.01 -11.81 21.06
CA PHE A 255 7.06 -12.67 20.53
C PHE A 255 6.52 -13.75 19.57
N ILE A 256 5.41 -14.40 19.91
CA ILE A 256 4.77 -15.39 19.03
C ILE A 256 4.30 -14.76 17.73
N HIS A 257 3.65 -13.60 17.81
CA HIS A 257 3.22 -12.86 16.62
C HIS A 257 4.42 -12.46 15.75
N ALA A 258 5.50 -11.96 16.38
CA ALA A 258 6.72 -11.56 15.68
C ALA A 258 7.42 -12.75 15.00
N ILE A 259 7.52 -13.91 15.66
CA ILE A 259 8.06 -15.13 15.05
C ILE A 259 7.20 -15.58 13.88
N CYS A 260 5.86 -15.56 14.01
CA CYS A 260 4.98 -15.94 12.90
C CYS A 260 5.18 -15.01 11.68
N LEU A 261 5.28 -13.70 11.92
CA LEU A 261 5.56 -12.72 10.87
C LEU A 261 6.91 -12.99 10.20
N VAL A 262 7.97 -13.18 10.98
CA VAL A 262 9.32 -13.49 10.47
C VAL A 262 9.32 -14.82 9.69
N ALA A 263 8.65 -15.85 10.21
CA ALA A 263 8.57 -17.15 9.55
C ALA A 263 7.85 -17.04 8.19
N VAL A 264 6.75 -16.30 8.11
CA VAL A 264 6.05 -16.05 6.83
C VAL A 264 6.98 -15.33 5.83
N VAL A 265 7.70 -14.30 6.28
CA VAL A 265 8.64 -13.55 5.43
C VAL A 265 9.79 -14.44 4.93
N LEU A 266 10.39 -15.25 5.79
CA LEU A 266 11.46 -16.19 5.40
C LEU A 266 10.96 -17.27 4.44
N LEU A 267 9.70 -17.66 4.56
CA LEU A 267 9.04 -18.68 3.73
C LEU A 267 8.27 -18.07 2.54
N ALA A 268 8.48 -16.80 2.19
CA ALA A 268 7.70 -16.09 1.16
C ALA A 268 7.64 -16.81 -0.20
N HIS A 269 8.70 -17.53 -0.56
CA HIS A 269 8.79 -18.31 -1.81
C HIS A 269 8.08 -19.67 -1.75
N HIS A 270 7.51 -20.04 -0.60
CA HIS A 270 6.87 -21.34 -0.36
C HIS A 270 5.42 -21.16 0.12
N PRO A 271 4.44 -20.99 -0.80
CA PRO A 271 3.02 -20.78 -0.50
C PRO A 271 2.44 -21.74 0.54
N VAL A 272 2.68 -23.03 0.36
CA VAL A 272 2.18 -24.07 1.26
C VAL A 272 2.71 -23.89 2.69
N ALA A 273 3.98 -23.52 2.82
CA ALA A 273 4.63 -23.38 4.11
C ALA A 273 4.15 -22.12 4.86
N PHE A 274 4.14 -20.95 4.20
CA PHE A 274 3.67 -19.73 4.86
C PHE A 274 2.17 -19.75 5.14
N LEU A 275 1.35 -20.40 4.30
CA LEU A 275 -0.06 -20.62 4.59
C LEU A 275 -0.24 -21.56 5.79
N GLY A 276 0.61 -22.58 5.95
CA GLY A 276 0.63 -23.42 7.14
C GLY A 276 0.90 -22.62 8.43
N VAL A 277 1.91 -21.72 8.39
CA VAL A 277 2.18 -20.80 9.50
C VAL A 277 0.98 -19.87 9.76
N PHE A 278 0.34 -19.36 8.71
CA PHE A 278 -0.83 -18.51 8.83
C PHE A 278 -2.03 -19.22 9.48
N LEU A 279 -2.33 -20.45 9.07
CA LEU A 279 -3.40 -21.25 9.67
C LEU A 279 -3.12 -21.53 11.15
N PHE A 280 -1.87 -21.84 11.50
CA PHE A 280 -1.45 -21.94 12.90
C PHE A 280 -1.66 -20.62 13.66
N PHE A 281 -1.27 -19.49 13.07
CA PHE A 281 -1.45 -18.17 13.64
C PHE A 281 -2.92 -17.85 13.92
N LEU A 282 -3.83 -18.13 12.96
CA LEU A 282 -5.27 -17.95 13.18
C LEU A 282 -5.76 -18.78 14.37
N GLY A 283 -5.38 -20.06 14.44
CA GLY A 283 -5.70 -20.93 15.58
C GLY A 283 -5.17 -20.40 16.91
N TYR A 284 -3.94 -19.86 16.93
CA TYR A 284 -3.36 -19.22 18.11
C TYR A 284 -4.16 -17.97 18.54
N THR A 285 -4.49 -17.08 17.60
CA THR A 285 -5.26 -15.86 17.91
C THR A 285 -6.65 -16.19 18.46
N GLN A 286 -7.28 -17.26 17.98
CA GLN A 286 -8.54 -17.76 18.52
C GLN A 286 -8.37 -18.33 19.94
N ALA A 287 -7.31 -19.08 20.20
CA ALA A 287 -7.04 -19.65 21.53
C ALA A 287 -6.72 -18.58 22.60
N TYR A 288 -6.14 -17.44 22.19
CA TYR A 288 -5.73 -16.34 23.07
C TYR A 288 -6.53 -15.04 22.83
N GLU A 289 -7.84 -15.16 22.56
CA GLU A 289 -8.73 -14.06 22.16
C GLU A 289 -8.65 -12.80 23.06
N ARG A 290 -8.35 -12.97 24.36
CA ARG A 290 -8.24 -11.87 25.34
C ARG A 290 -7.17 -10.82 24.99
N HIS A 291 -6.15 -11.22 24.23
CA HIS A 291 -5.06 -10.33 23.82
C HIS A 291 -5.20 -9.85 22.38
N GLN A 292 -6.28 -10.25 21.69
CA GLN A 292 -6.49 -9.98 20.28
C GLN A 292 -7.53 -8.89 20.06
N SER A 293 -7.45 -8.26 18.90
CA SER A 293 -8.55 -7.52 18.28
C SER A 293 -9.01 -8.30 17.06
N PRO A 294 -10.23 -8.04 16.53
CA PRO A 294 -10.63 -8.60 15.24
C PRO A 294 -9.54 -8.40 14.20
N LEU A 295 -9.13 -9.50 13.57
CA LEU A 295 -8.13 -9.48 12.51
C LEU A 295 -8.73 -8.84 11.24
N ILE A 296 -7.91 -8.11 10.49
CA ILE A 296 -8.30 -7.43 9.25
C ILE A 296 -8.40 -8.38 8.03
N ILE A 297 -9.00 -9.56 8.24
CA ILE A 297 -9.07 -10.61 7.22
C ILE A 297 -9.83 -10.11 6.00
N ARG A 298 -10.92 -9.35 6.18
CA ARG A 298 -11.73 -8.83 5.09
C ARG A 298 -10.90 -7.88 4.22
N GLU A 299 -10.27 -6.88 4.83
CA GLU A 299 -9.50 -5.85 4.16
C GLU A 299 -8.31 -6.46 3.42
N ALA A 300 -7.56 -7.32 4.11
CA ALA A 300 -6.43 -8.02 3.50
C ALA A 300 -6.87 -8.95 2.36
N LEU A 301 -8.02 -9.62 2.48
CA LEU A 301 -8.56 -10.49 1.43
C LEU A 301 -8.94 -9.68 0.19
N LEU A 302 -9.52 -8.50 0.35
CA LEU A 302 -9.83 -7.60 -0.76
C LEU A 302 -8.55 -7.18 -1.49
N VAL A 303 -7.48 -6.83 -0.76
CA VAL A 303 -6.17 -6.53 -1.37
C VAL A 303 -5.57 -7.75 -2.08
N GLY A 304 -5.63 -8.93 -1.47
CA GLY A 304 -5.21 -10.18 -2.12
C GLY A 304 -6.01 -10.47 -3.40
N PHE A 305 -7.32 -10.23 -3.37
CA PHE A 305 -8.22 -10.39 -4.52
C PHE A 305 -7.93 -9.39 -5.64
N PHE A 306 -7.61 -8.14 -5.30
CA PHE A 306 -7.12 -7.13 -6.22
C PHE A 306 -5.87 -7.59 -6.96
N LEU A 307 -4.84 -8.01 -6.20
CA LEU A 307 -3.56 -8.43 -6.75
C LEU A 307 -3.69 -9.71 -7.59
N ALA A 308 -4.44 -10.71 -7.11
CA ALA A 308 -4.71 -11.91 -7.89
C ALA A 308 -5.46 -11.57 -9.20
N GLY A 309 -6.42 -10.65 -9.13
CA GLY A 309 -7.12 -10.13 -10.29
C GLY A 309 -6.20 -9.45 -11.29
N LEU A 310 -5.24 -8.65 -10.82
CA LEU A 310 -4.20 -8.05 -11.65
C LEU A 310 -3.37 -9.10 -12.36
N VAL A 311 -2.95 -10.16 -11.68
CA VAL A 311 -2.17 -11.24 -12.30
C VAL A 311 -2.94 -11.92 -13.43
N VAL A 312 -4.24 -12.19 -13.20
CA VAL A 312 -5.11 -12.86 -14.17
C VAL A 312 -5.48 -11.95 -15.34
N LEU A 313 -5.84 -10.69 -15.11
CA LEU A 313 -6.19 -9.75 -16.19
C LEU A 313 -4.97 -9.27 -16.96
N GLY A 314 -3.92 -8.90 -16.23
CA GLY A 314 -2.71 -8.31 -16.79
C GLY A 314 -1.87 -9.30 -17.58
N GLY A 315 -1.94 -10.60 -17.26
CA GLY A 315 -1.19 -11.66 -17.95
C GLY A 315 -1.44 -11.79 -19.45
N LEU A 316 -2.50 -11.17 -20.01
CA LEU A 316 -2.80 -11.13 -21.44
C LEU A 316 -2.53 -9.76 -22.09
N GLN A 317 -1.99 -8.79 -21.35
CA GLN A 317 -1.83 -7.40 -21.82
C GLN A 317 -0.46 -7.10 -22.44
N GLN A 318 0.47 -8.06 -22.36
CA GLN A 318 1.86 -7.87 -22.81
C GLN A 318 1.96 -7.44 -24.28
N TRP A 319 1.12 -7.99 -25.17
CA TRP A 319 1.24 -7.79 -26.63
C TRP A 319 1.16 -6.32 -27.06
N TRP A 320 0.38 -5.49 -26.37
CA TRP A 320 0.25 -4.05 -26.67
C TRP A 320 1.09 -3.18 -25.74
N LEU A 321 1.34 -3.63 -24.50
CA LEU A 321 2.18 -2.91 -23.54
C LEU A 321 3.66 -2.94 -23.92
N GLN A 322 4.17 -4.09 -24.39
CA GLN A 322 5.56 -4.29 -24.76
C GLN A 322 6.10 -3.19 -25.69
N PRO A 323 5.51 -2.93 -26.87
CA PRO A 323 6.05 -1.92 -27.78
C PRO A 323 5.98 -0.49 -27.20
N LEU A 324 5.03 -0.20 -26.31
CA LEU A 324 4.91 1.12 -25.69
C LEU A 324 5.98 1.34 -24.63
N VAL A 325 6.13 0.40 -23.69
CA VAL A 325 7.06 0.52 -22.56
C VAL A 325 8.51 0.42 -23.04
N SER A 326 8.80 -0.49 -23.98
CA SER A 326 10.16 -0.63 -24.53
C SER A 326 10.63 0.57 -25.36
N ALA A 327 9.72 1.43 -25.81
CA ALA A 327 10.06 2.64 -26.57
C ALA A 327 10.39 3.85 -25.68
N MET A 328 10.06 3.79 -24.39
CA MET A 328 10.25 4.91 -23.46
C MET A 328 11.68 4.94 -22.91
N ALA A 329 12.24 6.15 -22.79
CA ALA A 329 13.51 6.32 -22.07
C ALA A 329 13.32 6.07 -20.55
N PRO A 330 14.36 5.64 -19.80
CA PRO A 330 14.24 5.43 -18.35
C PRO A 330 13.68 6.64 -17.59
N THR A 331 14.09 7.86 -17.96
CA THR A 331 13.57 9.10 -17.35
C THR A 331 12.09 9.33 -17.66
N GLU A 332 11.64 9.02 -18.87
CA GLU A 332 10.23 9.08 -19.25
C GLU A 332 9.41 8.04 -18.47
N LEU A 333 9.96 6.84 -18.27
CA LEU A 333 9.34 5.82 -17.43
C LEU A 333 9.23 6.27 -15.97
N PHE A 334 10.26 6.90 -15.42
CA PHE A 334 10.22 7.44 -14.07
C PHE A 334 9.06 8.44 -13.90
N PHE A 335 9.08 9.52 -14.68
CA PHE A 335 8.07 10.58 -14.53
C PHE A 335 6.68 10.12 -14.97
N GLY A 336 6.60 9.27 -16.00
CA GLY A 336 5.37 8.62 -16.44
C GLY A 336 4.78 7.75 -15.33
N ALA A 337 5.58 6.92 -14.68
CA ALA A 337 5.14 6.10 -13.55
C ALA A 337 4.69 6.97 -12.37
N THR A 338 5.46 8.00 -11.98
CA THR A 338 5.07 8.92 -10.89
C THR A 338 3.72 9.60 -11.18
N ALA A 339 3.53 10.10 -12.39
CA ALA A 339 2.29 10.79 -12.77
C ALA A 339 1.11 9.83 -12.87
N LEU A 340 1.31 8.65 -13.49
CA LEU A 340 0.27 7.63 -13.59
C LEU A 340 -0.13 7.12 -12.21
N THR A 341 0.83 6.88 -11.30
CA THR A 341 0.53 6.47 -9.92
C THR A 341 -0.35 7.48 -9.20
N ALA A 342 -0.28 8.78 -9.50
CA ALA A 342 -1.20 9.74 -8.90
C ALA A 342 -2.67 9.43 -9.21
N ILE A 343 -2.96 8.68 -10.27
CA ILE A 343 -4.32 8.33 -10.70
C ILE A 343 -4.59 6.82 -10.75
N THR A 344 -3.62 5.98 -10.40
CA THR A 344 -3.77 4.51 -10.39
C THR A 344 -2.93 3.90 -9.27
N ASP A 345 -3.28 2.69 -8.86
CA ASP A 345 -2.51 1.95 -7.86
C ASP A 345 -1.06 1.67 -8.33
N ASN A 346 -0.10 1.89 -7.43
CA ASN A 346 1.31 1.73 -7.71
C ASN A 346 1.72 0.27 -8.01
N ALA A 347 1.09 -0.72 -7.38
CA ALA A 347 1.39 -2.13 -7.58
C ALA A 347 0.88 -2.62 -8.92
N ALA A 348 -0.28 -2.10 -9.36
CA ALA A 348 -0.76 -2.34 -10.72
C ALA A 348 0.26 -1.90 -11.78
N LEU A 349 0.83 -0.70 -11.64
CA LEU A 349 1.81 -0.19 -12.61
C LEU A 349 3.11 -1.01 -12.67
N THR A 350 3.68 -1.34 -11.51
CA THR A 350 4.92 -2.14 -11.49
C THR A 350 4.66 -3.57 -11.97
N TYR A 351 3.50 -4.16 -11.64
CA TYR A 351 3.10 -5.45 -12.17
C TYR A 351 3.02 -5.43 -13.70
N LEU A 352 2.35 -4.45 -14.30
CA LEU A 352 2.25 -4.33 -15.76
C LEU A 352 3.63 -4.18 -16.41
N GLY A 353 4.54 -3.42 -15.81
CA GLY A 353 5.91 -3.32 -16.31
C GLY A 353 6.74 -4.58 -16.13
N SER A 354 6.42 -5.43 -15.15
CA SER A 354 7.06 -6.74 -14.95
C SER A 354 6.77 -7.74 -16.10
N LEU A 355 5.70 -7.47 -16.87
CA LEU A 355 5.34 -8.26 -18.05
C LEU A 355 6.26 -7.98 -19.25
N ILE A 356 7.02 -6.88 -19.22
CA ILE A 356 7.81 -6.42 -20.36
C ILE A 356 9.13 -7.19 -20.40
N GLU A 357 9.34 -7.91 -21.50
CA GLU A 357 10.54 -8.71 -21.74
C GLU A 357 11.69 -7.82 -22.21
N GLY A 358 12.92 -8.11 -21.77
CA GLY A 358 14.12 -7.41 -22.22
C GLY A 358 14.24 -5.94 -21.77
N ILE A 359 13.43 -5.49 -20.80
CA ILE A 359 13.56 -4.15 -20.22
C ILE A 359 14.92 -3.98 -19.53
N SER A 360 15.60 -2.84 -19.74
CA SER A 360 16.92 -2.58 -19.15
C SER A 360 16.83 -2.40 -17.63
N ASP A 361 17.93 -2.63 -16.92
CA ASP A 361 17.95 -2.50 -15.45
C ASP A 361 17.67 -1.06 -15.00
N GLU A 362 18.10 -0.05 -15.77
CA GLU A 362 17.78 1.35 -15.52
C GLU A 362 16.29 1.63 -15.68
N ALA A 363 15.65 1.00 -16.67
CA ALA A 363 14.21 1.15 -16.90
C ALA A 363 13.39 0.41 -15.82
N LYS A 364 13.82 -0.77 -15.36
CA LYS A 364 13.22 -1.47 -14.20
C LYS A 364 13.30 -0.60 -12.96
N TYR A 365 14.48 -0.05 -12.68
CA TYR A 365 14.69 0.87 -11.56
C TYR A 365 13.77 2.08 -11.67
N SER A 366 13.78 2.75 -12.82
CA SER A 366 13.03 3.99 -13.05
C SER A 366 11.52 3.80 -12.90
N LEU A 367 10.98 2.69 -13.42
CA LEU A 367 9.57 2.34 -13.28
C LEU A 367 9.16 2.20 -11.81
N VAL A 368 9.91 1.41 -11.04
CA VAL A 368 9.58 1.16 -9.62
C VAL A 368 9.80 2.41 -8.79
N ALA A 369 10.92 3.12 -9.01
CA ALA A 369 11.25 4.35 -8.32
C ALA A 369 10.20 5.44 -8.58
N GLY A 370 9.75 5.57 -9.83
CA GLY A 370 8.68 6.50 -10.20
C GLY A 370 7.35 6.13 -9.54
N ALA A 371 6.98 4.85 -9.55
CA ALA A 371 5.76 4.36 -8.94
C ALA A 371 5.72 4.59 -7.41
N VAL A 372 6.81 4.30 -6.69
CA VAL A 372 6.86 4.53 -5.23
C VAL A 372 6.90 6.02 -4.87
N ALA A 373 7.56 6.86 -5.68
CA ALA A 373 7.61 8.31 -5.45
C ALA A 373 6.23 8.98 -5.63
N GLY A 374 5.44 8.49 -6.58
CA GLY A 374 4.08 8.98 -6.86
C GLY A 374 3.01 8.48 -5.88
N GLY A 375 3.29 7.43 -5.11
CA GLY A 375 2.30 6.73 -4.28
C GLY A 375 1.67 7.57 -3.18
N GLY A 376 2.24 8.74 -2.83
CA GLY A 376 1.67 9.66 -1.86
C GLY A 376 0.80 10.79 -2.43
N LEU A 377 0.71 10.93 -3.76
CA LEU A 377 0.08 12.09 -4.40
C LEU A 377 -1.44 12.15 -4.25
N THR A 378 -2.12 10.99 -4.18
CA THR A 378 -3.58 10.93 -4.04
C THR A 378 -4.03 9.75 -3.20
N VAL A 379 -5.33 9.69 -2.89
CA VAL A 379 -5.92 8.61 -2.09
C VAL A 379 -5.86 7.24 -2.78
N ILE A 380 -5.92 7.21 -4.12
CA ILE A 380 -5.95 5.96 -4.89
C ILE A 380 -4.56 5.50 -5.35
N ALA A 381 -3.53 6.32 -5.11
CA ALA A 381 -2.17 6.07 -5.57
C ALA A 381 -1.49 4.89 -4.85
N ASN A 382 -1.92 4.60 -3.62
CA ASN A 382 -1.38 3.52 -2.81
C ASN A 382 -2.45 3.01 -1.82
N ALA A 383 -2.52 1.68 -1.63
CA ALA A 383 -3.49 0.99 -0.78
C ALA A 383 -3.58 1.47 0.70
N PRO A 384 -2.52 1.95 1.36
CA PRO A 384 -2.61 2.52 2.72
C PRO A 384 -3.31 3.87 2.78
N ASN A 385 -3.33 4.66 1.70
CA ASN A 385 -3.79 6.05 1.73
C ASN A 385 -5.28 6.20 2.14
N PRO A 386 -6.23 5.35 1.67
CA PRO A 386 -7.60 5.36 2.15
C PRO A 386 -7.72 5.16 3.67
N ALA A 387 -6.91 4.27 4.25
CA ALA A 387 -6.87 4.05 5.70
C ALA A 387 -6.37 5.30 6.44
N GLY A 388 -5.31 5.94 5.92
CA GLY A 388 -4.82 7.22 6.43
C GLY A 388 -5.90 8.31 6.39
N VAL A 389 -6.64 8.43 5.28
CA VAL A 389 -7.76 9.37 5.16
C VAL A 389 -8.85 9.07 6.19
N ALA A 390 -9.26 7.81 6.31
CA ALA A 390 -10.33 7.41 7.22
C ALA A 390 -10.02 7.75 8.69
N LEU A 391 -8.76 7.58 9.10
CA LEU A 391 -8.30 7.86 10.47
C LEU A 391 -8.09 9.35 10.73
N LEU A 392 -7.67 10.14 9.73
CA LEU A 392 -7.22 11.52 9.92
C LEU A 392 -8.27 12.58 9.54
N LYS A 393 -9.30 12.23 8.76
CA LYS A 393 -10.28 13.20 8.24
C LYS A 393 -11.00 14.01 9.31
N ARG A 394 -11.23 13.45 10.50
CA ARG A 394 -11.87 14.15 11.64
C ARG A 394 -11.09 15.38 12.10
N GLY A 395 -9.80 15.44 11.79
CA GLY A 395 -8.94 16.58 12.08
C GLY A 395 -9.10 17.77 11.14
N PHE A 396 -9.74 17.57 9.98
CA PHE A 396 -9.91 18.57 8.92
C PHE A 396 -11.26 19.31 9.05
N ALA A 397 -11.36 20.47 8.39
CA ALA A 397 -12.62 21.15 8.19
C ALA A 397 -13.65 20.21 7.50
N ASP A 398 -14.90 20.27 7.97
CA ASP A 398 -16.01 19.44 7.48
C ASP A 398 -15.75 17.92 7.57
N GLU A 399 -14.79 17.50 8.40
CA GLU A 399 -14.35 16.11 8.56
C GLU A 399 -14.01 15.42 7.23
N SER A 400 -13.45 16.19 6.29
CA SER A 400 -13.18 15.74 4.92
C SER A 400 -11.80 16.17 4.44
N ILE A 401 -11.20 15.36 3.57
CA ILE A 401 -9.88 15.61 2.97
C ILE A 401 -10.09 15.81 1.48
N GLY A 402 -9.78 17.01 0.99
CA GLY A 402 -9.90 17.37 -0.42
C GLY A 402 -8.76 16.80 -1.27
N ALA A 403 -9.09 16.22 -2.43
CA ALA A 403 -8.11 15.63 -3.34
C ALA A 403 -7.04 16.63 -3.82
N ALA A 404 -7.46 17.85 -4.17
CA ALA A 404 -6.52 18.91 -4.60
C ALA A 404 -5.60 19.37 -3.47
N GLY A 405 -6.12 19.45 -2.23
CA GLY A 405 -5.34 19.82 -1.06
C GLY A 405 -4.29 18.76 -0.73
N LEU A 406 -4.67 17.47 -0.79
CA LEU A 406 -3.75 16.35 -0.62
C LEU A 406 -2.65 16.37 -1.69
N ALA A 407 -3.02 16.47 -2.96
CA ALA A 407 -2.05 16.52 -4.06
C ALA A 407 -1.07 17.69 -3.89
N ALA A 408 -1.58 18.89 -3.60
CA ALA A 408 -0.73 20.06 -3.37
C ALA A 408 0.20 19.88 -2.16
N GLY A 409 -0.29 19.31 -1.06
CA GLY A 409 0.51 19.02 0.13
C GLY A 409 1.59 17.95 -0.11
N ALA A 410 1.35 17.04 -1.05
CA ALA A 410 2.27 15.96 -1.42
C ALA A 410 3.33 16.36 -2.46
N LEU A 411 3.16 17.46 -3.20
CA LEU A 411 4.10 17.86 -4.26
C LEU A 411 5.55 18.01 -3.78
N LEU A 412 5.76 18.75 -2.69
CA LEU A 412 7.11 18.96 -2.14
C LEU A 412 7.75 17.67 -1.64
N PRO A 413 7.10 16.85 -0.79
CA PRO A 413 7.70 15.59 -0.37
C PRO A 413 7.92 14.59 -1.51
N THR A 414 7.03 14.56 -2.52
CA THR A 414 7.25 13.76 -3.74
C THR A 414 8.46 14.28 -4.52
N ALA A 415 8.65 15.59 -4.64
CA ALA A 415 9.82 16.15 -5.30
C ALA A 415 11.13 15.79 -4.58
N VAL A 416 11.14 15.79 -3.24
CA VAL A 416 12.29 15.33 -2.43
C VAL A 416 12.55 13.85 -2.67
N ALA A 417 11.51 13.01 -2.67
CA ALA A 417 11.63 11.59 -2.95
C ALA A 417 12.15 11.32 -4.38
N ALA A 418 11.61 12.01 -5.37
CA ALA A 418 12.04 11.91 -6.75
C ALA A 418 13.49 12.36 -6.94
N ALA A 419 13.88 13.47 -6.32
CA ALA A 419 15.27 13.94 -6.35
C ALA A 419 16.23 12.91 -5.73
N ALA A 420 15.86 12.32 -4.59
CA ALA A 420 16.69 11.29 -3.95
C ALA A 420 16.80 10.02 -4.81
N LEU A 421 15.73 9.61 -5.50
CA LEU A 421 15.74 8.39 -6.33
C LEU A 421 16.41 8.60 -7.70
N ILE A 422 16.44 9.82 -8.23
CA ILE A 422 17.06 10.12 -9.53
C ILE A 422 18.54 10.50 -9.40
N LEU A 423 18.90 11.30 -8.40
CA LEU A 423 20.21 11.96 -8.33
C LEU A 423 21.27 11.19 -7.53
N LEU A 424 20.82 10.33 -6.62
CA LEU A 424 21.65 9.43 -5.81
C LEU A 424 21.53 8.04 -6.40
#